data_AF-A0A2N6FSS9-F1
#
_entry.id   AF-A0A2N6FSS9-F1
#
_cell.length_a   1.000
_cell.length_b   1.000
_cell.length_c   1.000
_cell.angle_alpha   90.00
_cell.angle_beta   90.00
_cell.angle_gamma   90.00
#
_symmetry.space_group_name_H-M   'P 1'
#
loop_
_entity.id
_entity.type
_entity.pdbx_description
1 polymer ?
#
loop_
_entity_poly.entity_id
_entity_poly.type
_entity_poly.pdbx_seq_one_letter_code
_entity_poly.pdbx_strand_id
1 'polypeptide(L)'
;MKKILFRCDSSSTIGLGHVKRCLVLAKRLEEQNKDLHIAFSTLDLKGNINQEILKNGFVIYFLKDTNVNFLNDILKKQGIDFLIIDSYDIDDVFEKNIK
;
A
#
# COMPACT_ATOMS: atom_id res chain seq x y z
N MET A 1 1.63 15.22 11.84
CA MET A 1 1.88 13.78 11.65
C MET A 1 1.82 13.49 10.17
N LYS A 2 2.81 12.78 9.63
CA LYS A 2 2.90 12.49 8.20
C LYS A 2 2.24 11.14 7.89
N LYS A 3 1.45 11.06 6.84
CA LYS A 3 0.74 9.84 6.42
C LYS A 3 1.44 9.20 5.22
N ILE A 4 1.82 7.94 5.37
CA ILE A 4 2.49 7.14 4.34
C ILE A 4 1.53 6.04 3.89
N LEU A 5 1.34 5.92 2.58
CA LEU A 5 0.59 4.82 1.97
C LEU A 5 1.52 3.92 1.17
N PHE A 6 1.51 2.63 1.46
CA PHE A 6 2.16 1.61 0.63
C PHE A 6 1.16 1.06 -0.39
N ARG A 7 1.47 1.14 -1.68
CA ARG A 7 0.72 0.49 -2.76
C ARG A 7 1.49 -0.75 -3.21
N CYS A 8 1.07 -1.92 -2.72
CA CYS A 8 1.65 -3.21 -3.07
C CYS A 8 0.59 -4.31 -2.99
N ASP A 9 0.74 -5.36 -3.78
CA ASP A 9 -0.16 -6.51 -3.77
C ASP A 9 0.57 -7.82 -3.45
N SER A 10 -0.20 -8.81 -3.01
CA SER A 10 0.24 -10.19 -2.94
C SER A 10 -0.86 -11.10 -3.43
N SER A 11 -0.50 -12.21 -4.04
CA SER A 11 -1.46 -13.23 -4.47
C SER A 11 -0.73 -14.55 -4.73
N SER A 12 -1.48 -15.61 -5.02
CA SER A 12 -0.88 -16.87 -5.49
C SER A 12 -0.08 -16.72 -6.79
N THR A 13 -0.36 -15.69 -7.59
CA THR A 13 0.30 -15.44 -8.89
C THR A 13 1.44 -14.42 -8.78
N ILE A 14 1.23 -13.33 -8.04
CA ILE A 14 2.23 -12.27 -7.80
C ILE A 14 3.33 -12.76 -6.85
N GLY A 15 2.98 -13.69 -5.95
CA GLY A 15 3.79 -14.07 -4.81
C GLY A 15 3.62 -13.11 -3.64
N LEU A 16 4.41 -13.32 -2.60
CA LEU A 16 4.28 -12.62 -1.31
C LEU A 16 5.34 -11.53 -1.08
N GLY A 17 6.31 -11.42 -1.99
CA GLY A 17 7.53 -10.64 -1.80
C GLY A 17 7.28 -9.16 -1.53
N HIS A 18 6.43 -8.51 -2.33
CA HIS A 18 6.10 -7.08 -2.20
C HIS A 18 5.52 -6.76 -0.82
N VAL A 19 4.49 -7.49 -0.39
CA VAL A 19 3.88 -7.26 0.93
C VAL A 19 4.87 -7.57 2.06
N LYS A 20 5.65 -8.64 1.97
CA LYS A 20 6.64 -9.00 3.01
C LYS A 20 7.70 -7.91 3.19
N ARG A 21 8.30 -7.42 2.11
CA ARG A 21 9.34 -6.39 2.19
C ARG A 21 8.78 -5.02 2.58
N CYS A 22 7.61 -4.65 2.07
CA CYS A 22 6.91 -3.43 2.49
C CYS A 22 6.53 -3.47 3.97
N LEU A 23 6.12 -4.63 4.51
CA LEU A 23 5.84 -4.79 5.94
C LEU A 23 7.07 -4.59 6.81
N VAL A 24 8.22 -5.13 6.41
CA VAL A 24 9.49 -4.91 7.13
C VAL A 24 9.85 -3.42 7.14
N LEU A 25 9.72 -2.74 6.00
CA LEU A 25 9.99 -1.32 5.90
C LEU A 25 9.00 -0.48 6.74
N ALA A 26 7.70 -0.77 6.66
CA ALA A 26 6.66 -0.09 7.43
C ALA A 26 6.94 -0.16 8.94
N LYS A 27 7.23 -1.36 9.46
CA LYS A 27 7.61 -1.54 10.88
C LYS A 27 8.83 -0.71 11.24
N ARG A 28 9.86 -0.74 10.40
CA ARG A 28 11.09 -0.01 10.68
C ARG A 28 10.87 1.50 10.69
N LEU A 29 10.02 2.03 9.80
CA LEU A 29 9.65 3.44 9.79
C LEU A 29 8.89 3.85 11.06
N GLU A 30 7.91 3.05 11.48
CA GLU A 30 7.15 3.29 12.72
C GLU A 30 8.04 3.24 13.98
N GLU A 31 9.00 2.30 14.03
CA GLU A 31 10.00 2.23 15.10
C GLU A 31 10.89 3.47 15.16
N GLN A 32 11.28 4.04 14.01
CA GLN A 32 12.12 5.24 13.94
C GLN A 32 11.34 6.51 14.24
N ASN A 33 10.06 6.56 13.91
CA ASN A 33 9.22 7.73 14.14
C ASN A 33 7.75 7.33 14.38
N LYS A 34 7.33 7.41 15.65
CA LYS A 34 5.98 7.09 16.08
C LYS A 34 4.92 8.10 15.63
N ASP A 35 5.32 9.27 15.12
CA ASP A 35 4.39 10.26 14.58
C ASP A 35 4.01 10.00 13.11
N LEU A 36 4.51 8.90 12.52
CA LEU A 36 4.11 8.44 11.21
C LEU A 36 2.83 7.63 11.30
N HIS A 37 1.89 7.92 10.41
CA HIS A 37 0.70 7.09 10.20
C HIS A 37 0.91 6.27 8.94
N ILE A 38 1.02 4.95 9.08
CA ILE A 38 1.31 4.06 7.98
C ILE A 38 0.06 3.24 7.64
N ALA A 39 -0.26 3.21 6.35
CA ALA A 39 -1.34 2.39 5.81
C ALA A 39 -0.88 1.69 4.53
N PHE A 40 -1.66 0.70 4.13
CA PHE A 40 -1.48 -0.05 2.89
C PHE A 40 -2.70 0.12 2.00
N SER A 41 -2.48 0.08 0.68
CA SER A 41 -3.52 -0.03 -0.32
C SER A 41 -3.25 -1.24 -1.20
N THR A 42 -4.15 -2.22 -1.11
CA THR A 42 -3.99 -3.54 -1.71
C THR A 42 -5.27 -3.97 -2.42
N LEU A 43 -5.15 -4.90 -3.36
CA LEU A 43 -6.25 -5.65 -3.94
C LEU A 43 -6.56 -6.89 -3.11
N ASP A 44 -7.83 -7.29 -3.07
CA ASP A 44 -8.24 -8.56 -2.46
C ASP A 44 -8.12 -9.72 -3.46
N LEU A 45 -6.87 -10.10 -3.75
CA LEU A 45 -6.56 -11.14 -4.72
C LEU A 45 -6.52 -12.53 -4.06
N LYS A 46 -6.87 -13.58 -4.79
CA LYS A 46 -6.79 -14.95 -4.25
C LYS A 46 -5.36 -15.29 -3.79
N GLY A 47 -5.25 -15.77 -2.55
CA GLY A 47 -3.98 -16.13 -1.93
C GLY A 47 -3.13 -14.94 -1.47
N ASN A 48 -3.73 -13.76 -1.31
CA ASN A 48 -3.06 -12.63 -0.69
C ASN A 48 -2.73 -12.89 0.79
N ILE A 49 -1.82 -12.08 1.34
CA ILE A 49 -1.47 -12.05 2.77
C ILE A 49 -1.90 -10.73 3.43
N ASN A 50 -3.00 -10.13 2.98
CA ASN A 50 -3.52 -8.87 3.55
C ASN A 50 -3.80 -9.00 5.06
N GLN A 51 -4.23 -10.18 5.51
CA GLN A 51 -4.40 -10.45 6.95
C GLN A 51 -3.11 -10.27 7.75
N GLU A 52 -1.94 -10.49 7.16
CA GLU A 52 -0.67 -10.28 7.84
C GLU A 52 -0.41 -8.80 8.09
N ILE A 53 -0.78 -7.93 7.15
CA ILE A 53 -0.70 -6.47 7.34
C ILE A 53 -1.56 -6.05 8.53
N LEU A 54 -2.81 -6.51 8.59
CA LEU A 54 -3.73 -6.22 9.70
C LEU A 54 -3.22 -6.74 11.04
N LYS A 55 -2.67 -7.96 11.08
CA LYS A 55 -2.10 -8.56 12.31
C LYS A 55 -0.90 -7.77 12.85
N ASN A 56 -0.20 -7.04 11.99
CA ASN A 56 0.90 -6.16 12.39
C ASN A 56 0.44 -4.75 12.81
N GLY A 57 -0.87 -4.50 12.90
CA GLY A 57 -1.43 -3.24 13.38
C GLY A 57 -1.62 -2.16 12.32
N PHE A 58 -1.28 -2.44 11.05
CA PHE A 58 -1.44 -1.48 9.97
C PHE A 58 -2.86 -1.50 9.37
N VAL A 59 -3.30 -0.33 8.91
CA VAL A 59 -4.59 -0.16 8.23
C VAL A 59 -4.47 -0.54 6.75
N ILE A 60 -5.52 -1.14 6.19
CA ILE A 60 -5.63 -1.42 4.75
C ILE A 60 -6.80 -0.64 4.15
N TYR A 61 -6.54 0.04 3.03
CA TYR A 61 -7.54 0.58 2.12
C TYR A 61 -7.63 -0.30 0.88
N PHE A 62 -8.66 -1.13 0.81
CA PHE A 62 -8.86 -2.01 -0.33
C PHE A 62 -9.20 -1.25 -1.61
N LEU A 63 -8.48 -1.55 -2.68
CA LEU A 63 -8.80 -1.10 -4.02
C LEU A 63 -9.87 -2.00 -4.63
N LYS A 64 -10.77 -1.40 -5.42
CA LYS A 64 -11.78 -2.15 -6.17
C LYS A 64 -11.19 -2.85 -7.38
N ASP A 65 -10.25 -2.19 -8.06
CA ASP A 65 -9.50 -2.70 -9.20
C ASP A 65 -8.18 -1.92 -9.38
N THR A 66 -7.51 -2.12 -10.50
CA THR A 66 -6.24 -1.48 -10.86
C THR A 66 -6.39 -0.07 -11.46
N ASN A 67 -7.58 0.54 -11.43
CA ASN A 67 -7.79 1.88 -11.96
C ASN A 67 -7.19 2.94 -11.02
N VAL A 68 -6.33 3.79 -11.57
CA VAL A 68 -5.64 4.88 -10.85
C VAL A 68 -6.58 5.80 -10.10
N ASN A 69 -7.83 5.96 -10.56
CA ASN A 69 -8.81 6.81 -9.90
C ASN A 69 -9.15 6.34 -8.49
N PHE A 70 -9.18 5.03 -8.23
CA PHE A 70 -9.43 4.52 -6.88
C PHE A 70 -8.27 4.85 -5.93
N LEU A 71 -7.03 4.78 -6.43
CA LEU A 71 -5.87 5.19 -5.65
C LEU A 71 -5.89 6.70 -5.38
N ASN A 72 -6.16 7.53 -6.39
CA ASN A 72 -6.29 8.98 -6.24
C ASN A 72 -7.38 9.36 -5.22
N ASP A 73 -8.50 8.65 -5.23
CA ASP A 73 -9.56 8.82 -4.25
C ASP A 73 -9.06 8.54 -2.82
N ILE A 74 -8.29 7.47 -2.62
CA ILE A 74 -7.70 7.15 -1.31
C ILE A 74 -6.70 8.23 -0.90
N LEU A 75 -5.78 8.62 -1.79
CA LEU A 75 -4.77 9.64 -1.52
C LEU A 75 -5.40 10.95 -1.05
N LYS A 76 -6.43 11.42 -1.76
CA LYS A 76 -7.16 12.66 -1.43
C LYS A 76 -7.99 12.53 -0.17
N LYS A 77 -8.83 11.50 -0.05
CA LYS A 77 -9.74 11.33 1.09
C LYS A 77 -8.99 11.13 2.40
N GLN A 78 -7.85 10.43 2.36
CA GLN A 78 -7.05 10.16 3.55
C GLN A 78 -6.00 11.24 3.82
N GLY A 79 -5.74 12.15 2.88
CA GLY A 79 -4.72 13.20 2.99
C GLY A 79 -3.33 12.59 3.13
N ILE A 80 -2.96 11.71 2.20
CA ILE A 80 -1.66 11.01 2.19
C ILE A 80 -0.55 11.99 1.81
N ASP A 81 0.53 12.01 2.58
CA ASP A 81 1.71 12.85 2.31
C ASP A 81 2.74 12.16 1.41
N PHE A 82 2.90 10.83 1.58
CA PHE A 82 3.86 10.04 0.82
C PHE A 82 3.21 8.75 0.32
N LEU A 83 3.42 8.44 -0.96
CA LEU A 83 3.04 7.19 -1.58
C LEU A 83 4.30 6.40 -1.90
N ILE A 84 4.38 5.17 -1.41
CA ILE A 84 5.43 4.20 -1.75
C ILE A 84 4.79 3.13 -2.62
N ILE A 85 5.27 2.98 -3.85
CA ILE A 85 4.75 2.00 -4.80
C ILE A 85 5.73 0.85 -4.91
N ASP A 86 5.20 -0.37 -4.76
CA ASP A 86 5.95 -1.61 -4.96
C ASP A 86 5.03 -2.63 -5.64
N SER A 87 4.85 -2.46 -6.95
CA SER A 87 4.02 -3.34 -7.79
C SER A 87 4.62 -3.42 -9.20
N TYR A 88 4.60 -4.62 -9.79
CA TYR A 88 4.99 -4.80 -11.20
C TYR A 88 3.94 -4.28 -12.19
N ASP A 89 2.69 -4.12 -11.74
CA ASP A 89 1.55 -3.75 -12.59
C ASP A 89 1.38 -2.24 -12.73
N ILE A 90 2.27 -1.44 -12.13
CA ILE A 90 2.24 0.02 -12.20
C ILE A 90 3.34 0.45 -13.18
N ASP A 91 2.91 0.98 -14.33
CA ASP A 91 3.79 1.51 -15.36
C ASP A 91 3.91 3.05 -15.28
N ASP A 92 4.80 3.61 -16.10
CA ASP A 92 5.04 5.05 -16.15
C ASP A 92 3.78 5.88 -16.48
N VAL A 93 2.83 5.29 -17.22
CA VAL A 93 1.56 5.94 -17.56
C VAL A 93 0.69 6.05 -16.32
N PHE A 94 0.57 4.97 -15.56
CA PHE A 94 -0.16 4.96 -14.30
C PHE A 94 0.43 5.99 -13.32
N GLU A 95 1.75 6.01 -13.13
CA GLU A 95 2.42 6.94 -12.21
C GLU A 95 2.12 8.40 -12.56
N LYS A 96 2.18 8.77 -13.85
CA LYS A 96 1.86 10.15 -14.31
C LYS A 96 0.41 10.55 -14.08
N ASN A 97 -0.49 9.59 -13.90
CA ASN A 97 -1.90 9.83 -13.63
C ASN A 97 -2.24 9.88 -12.13
N ILE A 98 -1.27 9.67 -11.23
CA ILE A 98 -1.45 9.83 -9.78
C ILE A 98 -1.56 11.32 -9.44
N LYS A 99 -2.60 11.70 -8.68
CA LYS A 99 -2.99 13.10 -8.40
C LYS A 99 -3.56 13.29 -6.99
#